data_AF-A0A257E8X9-F1
#
_entry.id   AF-A0A257E8X9-F1
#
_cell.length_a   1.000
_cell.length_b   1.000
_cell.length_c   1.000
_cell.angle_alpha   90.00
_cell.angle_beta   90.00
_cell.angle_gamma   90.00
#
_symmetry.space_group_name_H-M   'P 1'
#
loop_
_entity.id
_entity.type
_entity.pdbx_description
1 polymer ?
#
loop_
_entity_poly.entity_id
_entity_poly.type
_entity_poly.pdbx_seq_one_letter_code
_entity_poly.pdbx_strand_id
1 'polypeptide(L)'
;MLVPKLEYGQILDRLRARLDELRQGRDVAARDLRALLTSEQVAAMDSAWAEQQALRKGKRARTKEEEAALGWKSKRDIHIEAYERAIEESDSGELEALKRKARQVEVRRARIYLDSYFEALAEPFGNRETAAKKANNDLTRAGLRRFDEADTLPDKQLERDREVREMELDILRQIKSEMSPDELEQLQLLKEHEKREAEFWKRRGK
;
A
#
# COMPACT_ATOMS: atom_id res chain seq x y z
N MET A 1 7.07 -3.70 -19.41
CA MET A 1 6.37 -3.28 -18.17
C MET A 1 7.26 -2.29 -17.45
N LEU A 2 6.83 -1.04 -17.33
CA LEU A 2 7.53 -0.05 -16.51
C LEU A 2 7.26 -0.42 -15.04
N VAL A 3 8.28 -0.79 -14.28
CA VAL A 3 8.11 -1.03 -12.85
C VAL A 3 7.70 0.32 -12.24
N PRO A 4 6.54 0.43 -11.56
CA PRO A 4 6.17 1.70 -10.93
C PRO A 4 7.31 2.13 -10.01
N LYS A 5 7.71 3.40 -10.14
CA LYS A 5 8.76 3.98 -9.31
C LYS A 5 8.32 3.83 -7.85
N LEU A 6 9.12 3.15 -7.03
CA LEU A 6 8.75 2.89 -5.63
C LEU A 6 8.55 4.23 -4.92
N GLU A 7 7.42 4.35 -4.24
CA GLU A 7 7.15 5.50 -3.39
C GLU A 7 8.17 5.53 -2.24
N TYR A 8 8.55 6.73 -1.80
CA TYR A 8 9.61 6.90 -0.79
C TYR A 8 9.41 6.01 0.46
N GLY A 9 8.20 5.95 1.03
CA GLY A 9 7.92 5.08 2.18
C GLY A 9 8.05 3.58 1.86
N GLN A 10 7.72 3.16 0.63
CA GLN A 10 7.91 1.77 0.20
C GLN A 10 9.39 1.41 0.05
N ILE A 11 10.25 2.38 -0.28
CA ILE A 11 11.71 2.18 -0.32
C ILE A 11 12.23 1.97 1.10
N LEU A 12 11.82 2.83 2.05
CA LEU A 12 12.21 2.73 3.46
C LEU A 12 11.78 1.40 4.09
N ASP A 13 10.53 0.98 3.89
CA ASP A 13 10.00 -0.29 4.39
C ASP A 13 10.79 -1.48 3.84
N ARG A 14 11.13 -1.43 2.55
CA ARG A 14 11.94 -2.47 1.91
C ARG A 14 13.38 -2.45 2.41
N LEU A 15 13.97 -1.28 2.64
CA LEU A 15 15.31 -1.14 3.23
C LEU A 15 15.34 -1.79 4.62
N ARG A 16 14.37 -1.47 5.49
CA ARG A 16 14.24 -2.07 6.82
C ARG A 16 14.05 -3.59 6.76
N ALA A 17 13.15 -4.07 5.91
CA ALA A 17 12.91 -5.50 5.75
C ALA A 17 14.18 -6.27 5.29
N ARG A 18 14.93 -5.72 4.32
CA ARG A 18 16.18 -6.34 3.86
C ARG A 18 17.29 -6.27 4.91
N LEU A 19 17.35 -5.18 5.68
CA LEU A 19 18.29 -5.06 6.80
C LEU A 19 18.03 -6.16 7.85
N ASP A 20 16.77 -6.41 8.18
CA ASP A 20 16.40 -7.48 9.12
C ASP A 20 16.74 -8.87 8.58
N GLU A 21 16.51 -9.13 7.29
CA GLU A 21 16.92 -10.38 6.63
C GLU A 21 18.44 -10.59 6.72
N LEU A 22 19.22 -9.55 6.42
CA LEU A 22 20.68 -9.59 6.52
C LEU A 22 21.14 -9.85 7.96
N ARG A 23 20.54 -9.17 8.96
CA ARG A 23 20.86 -9.37 10.39
C ARG A 23 20.53 -10.79 10.87
N GLN A 24 19.46 -11.39 10.34
CA GLN A 24 19.09 -12.78 10.61
C GLN A 24 19.95 -13.79 9.84
N GLY A 25 20.90 -13.33 9.04
CA GLY A 25 21.81 -14.18 8.27
C GLY A 25 21.16 -14.82 7.04
N ARG A 26 19.98 -14.35 6.60
CA ARG A 26 19.36 -14.81 5.36
C ARG A 26 20.11 -14.28 4.15
N ASP A 27 20.16 -15.08 3.09
CA ASP A 27 20.78 -14.67 1.85
C ASP A 27 19.83 -13.83 1.02
N VAL A 28 20.25 -12.61 0.70
CA VAL A 28 19.54 -11.68 -0.16
C VAL A 28 20.32 -11.50 -1.45
N ALA A 29 19.65 -11.54 -2.59
CA ALA A 29 20.29 -11.39 -3.90
C ALA A 29 20.98 -10.03 -4.00
N ALA A 30 22.25 -10.01 -4.46
CA ALA A 30 23.03 -8.77 -4.59
C ALA A 30 22.35 -7.73 -5.52
N ARG A 31 21.59 -8.19 -6.50
CA ARG A 31 20.78 -7.32 -7.36
C ARG A 31 19.69 -6.60 -6.58
N ASP A 32 18.99 -7.31 -5.71
CA ASP A 32 17.92 -6.75 -4.88
C ASP A 32 18.50 -5.79 -3.85
N LEU A 33 19.72 -6.06 -3.37
CA LEU A 33 20.41 -5.18 -2.44
C LEU A 33 20.77 -3.83 -3.07
N ARG A 34 21.27 -3.86 -4.31
CA ARG A 34 21.62 -2.64 -5.05
C ARG A 34 20.41 -1.85 -5.55
N ALA A 35 19.29 -2.52 -5.79
CA ALA A 35 18.09 -1.89 -6.36
C ALA A 35 17.43 -0.87 -5.43
N LEU A 36 17.68 -0.95 -4.12
CA LEU A 36 17.10 -0.07 -3.11
C LEU A 36 18.02 1.10 -2.73
N LEU A 37 19.27 1.09 -3.18
CA LEU A 37 20.28 2.10 -2.88
C LEU A 37 20.42 3.08 -4.04
N THR A 38 20.83 4.31 -3.75
CA THR A 38 21.24 5.27 -4.78
C THR A 38 22.56 4.84 -5.42
N SER A 39 22.87 5.37 -6.60
CA SER A 39 24.15 5.09 -7.28
C SER A 39 25.37 5.49 -6.45
N GLU A 40 25.25 6.58 -5.66
CA GLU A 40 26.31 7.04 -4.77
C GLU A 40 26.49 6.08 -3.59
N GLN A 41 25.39 5.62 -2.99
CA GLN A 41 25.40 4.63 -1.91
C GLN A 41 25.97 3.28 -2.39
N VAL A 42 25.64 2.84 -3.60
CA VAL A 42 26.22 1.63 -4.20
C VAL A 42 27.73 1.79 -4.40
N ALA A 43 28.19 2.94 -4.89
CA ALA A 43 29.63 3.20 -5.05
C ALA A 43 30.38 3.20 -3.71
N ALA A 44 29.80 3.82 -2.67
CA ALA A 44 30.37 3.80 -1.32
C ALA A 44 30.44 2.38 -0.74
N MET A 45 29.41 1.58 -0.95
CA MET A 45 29.36 0.17 -0.53
C MET A 45 30.44 -0.67 -1.24
N ASP A 46 30.58 -0.51 -2.56
CA ASP A 46 31.60 -1.21 -3.35
C ASP A 46 33.02 -0.78 -2.96
N SER A 47 33.24 0.51 -2.66
CA SER A 47 34.51 1.03 -2.13
C SER A 47 34.87 0.40 -0.78
N ALA A 48 33.92 0.36 0.15
CA ALA A 48 34.13 -0.26 1.47
C ALA A 48 34.50 -1.74 1.34
N TRP A 49 33.91 -2.47 0.39
CA TRP A 49 34.31 -3.85 0.11
C TRP A 49 35.72 -3.95 -0.46
N ALA A 50 36.11 -3.06 -1.38
CA ALA A 50 37.47 -3.02 -1.92
C ALA A 50 38.52 -2.73 -0.83
N GLU A 51 38.23 -1.82 0.10
CA GLU A 51 39.09 -1.53 1.26
C GLU A 51 39.26 -2.76 2.15
N GLN A 52 38.17 -3.48 2.43
CA GLN A 52 38.23 -4.74 3.19
C GLN A 52 39.03 -5.82 2.47
N GLN A 53 38.94 -5.91 1.14
CA GLN A 53 39.78 -6.83 0.36
C GLN A 53 41.26 -6.45 0.43
N ALA A 54 41.60 -5.15 0.40
CA ALA A 54 42.98 -4.69 0.56
C ALA A 54 43.52 -4.99 1.98
N LEU A 55 42.72 -4.76 3.02
CA LEU A 55 43.05 -5.06 4.41
C LEU A 55 43.40 -6.55 4.61
N ARG A 56 42.58 -7.44 4.04
CA ARG A 56 42.76 -8.91 4.10
C ARG A 56 43.97 -9.42 3.32
N LYS A 57 44.48 -8.65 2.35
CA LYS A 57 45.74 -8.99 1.65
C LYS A 57 46.95 -8.66 2.51
N GLY A 58 46.90 -7.59 3.31
CA GLY A 58 48.02 -7.12 4.12
C GLY A 58 48.14 -7.77 5.49
N LYS A 59 47.02 -8.19 6.09
CA LYS A 59 46.98 -8.84 7.41
C LYS A 59 46.22 -10.16 7.27
N ARG A 60 46.57 -11.18 8.06
CA ARG A 60 45.91 -12.49 8.02
C ARG A 60 45.44 -12.87 9.42
N ALA A 61 44.13 -12.98 9.61
CA ALA A 61 43.52 -13.53 10.80
C ALA A 61 43.37 -15.06 10.65
N ARG A 62 43.54 -15.79 11.76
CA ARG A 62 43.28 -17.23 11.86
C ARG A 62 42.09 -17.55 12.75
N THR A 63 41.67 -16.62 13.61
CA THR A 63 40.51 -16.77 14.51
C THR A 63 39.53 -15.60 14.37
N LYS A 64 38.26 -15.81 14.77
CA LYS A 64 37.24 -14.74 14.76
C LYS A 64 37.58 -13.55 15.66
N GLU A 65 38.32 -13.80 16.75
CA GLU A 65 38.78 -12.75 17.67
C GLU A 65 39.86 -11.88 17.01
N GLU A 66 40.77 -12.50 16.25
CA GLU A 66 41.76 -11.78 15.44
C GLU A 66 41.10 -11.02 14.28
N GLU A 67 40.05 -11.57 13.67
CA GLU A 67 39.26 -10.88 12.65
C GLU A 67 38.65 -9.59 13.21
N ALA A 68 38.01 -9.67 14.37
CA ALA A 68 37.43 -8.51 15.05
C ALA A 68 38.49 -7.48 15.45
N ALA A 69 39.62 -7.92 16.01
CA ALA A 69 40.73 -7.03 16.40
C ALA A 69 41.39 -6.33 15.19
N LEU A 70 41.41 -7.00 14.03
CA LEU A 70 41.91 -6.45 12.78
C LEU A 70 40.88 -5.59 12.04
N GLY A 71 39.65 -5.49 12.54
CA GLY A 71 38.56 -4.73 11.91
C GLY A 71 38.04 -5.37 10.62
N TRP A 72 38.15 -6.70 10.51
CA TRP A 72 37.63 -7.42 9.34
C TRP A 72 36.12 -7.43 9.37
N LYS A 73 35.54 -6.95 8.28
CA LYS A 73 34.09 -6.98 8.05
C LYS A 73 33.80 -8.01 6.97
N SER A 74 32.73 -8.78 7.16
CA SER A 74 32.21 -9.63 6.09
C SER A 74 31.52 -8.76 5.03
N LYS A 75 31.26 -9.34 3.86
CA LYS A 75 30.49 -8.66 2.82
C LYS A 75 29.07 -8.31 3.30
N ARG A 76 28.51 -9.15 4.17
CA ARG A 76 27.20 -8.94 4.79
C ARG A 76 27.23 -7.73 5.74
N ASP A 77 28.28 -7.59 6.55
CA ASP A 77 28.42 -6.45 7.48
C ASP A 77 28.51 -5.12 6.72
N ILE A 78 29.23 -5.11 5.59
CA ILE A 78 29.28 -3.92 4.73
C ILE A 78 27.91 -3.59 4.12
N HIS A 79 27.16 -4.60 3.69
CA HIS A 79 25.80 -4.39 3.21
C HIS A 79 24.88 -3.86 4.33
N ILE A 80 24.98 -4.41 5.54
CA ILE A 80 24.23 -3.93 6.72
C ILE A 80 24.53 -2.46 6.97
N GLU A 81 25.81 -2.06 7.03
CA GLU A 81 26.21 -0.67 7.24
C GLU A 81 25.73 0.27 6.12
N ALA A 82 25.77 -0.17 4.87
CA ALA A 82 25.27 0.60 3.75
C ALA A 82 23.75 0.84 3.87
N TYR A 83 22.99 -0.17 4.30
CA TYR A 83 21.56 -0.07 4.52
C TYR A 83 21.20 0.82 5.72
N GLU A 84 21.95 0.71 6.82
CA GLU A 84 21.77 1.58 7.99
C GLU A 84 21.98 3.05 7.63
N ARG A 85 23.07 3.38 6.94
CA ARG A 85 23.30 4.76 6.45
C ARG A 85 22.22 5.20 5.48
N ALA A 86 21.80 4.34 4.56
CA ALA A 86 20.75 4.69 3.61
C ALA A 86 19.42 5.00 4.29
N ILE A 87 19.07 4.27 5.37
CA ILE A 87 17.88 4.55 6.18
C ILE A 87 18.01 5.89 6.90
N GLU A 88 19.16 6.16 7.53
CA GLU A 88 19.42 7.41 8.26
C GLU A 88 19.39 8.63 7.32
N GLU A 89 20.03 8.54 6.16
CA GLU A 89 19.97 9.58 5.12
C GLU A 89 18.56 9.76 4.58
N SER A 90 17.81 8.67 4.42
CA SER A 90 16.43 8.71 3.97
C SER A 90 15.57 9.49 4.96
N ASP A 91 15.63 9.18 6.26
CA ASP A 91 14.82 9.84 7.30
C ASP A 91 14.93 11.39 7.25
N SER A 92 16.06 11.93 6.79
CA SER A 92 16.24 13.38 6.59
C SER A 92 15.44 13.97 5.40
N GLY A 93 15.15 13.18 4.36
CA GLY A 93 14.39 13.56 3.16
C GLY A 93 12.91 13.17 3.18
N GLU A 94 12.49 12.34 4.14
CA GLU A 94 11.11 11.85 4.28
C GLU A 94 10.09 12.98 4.38
N LEU A 95 10.37 13.95 5.25
CA LEU A 95 9.46 15.06 5.51
C LEU A 95 9.17 15.87 4.24
N GLU A 96 10.20 16.10 3.41
CA GLU A 96 10.04 16.85 2.16
C GLU A 96 9.29 16.05 1.09
N ALA A 97 9.48 14.73 1.03
CA ALA A 97 8.70 13.86 0.16
C ALA A 97 7.21 13.84 0.57
N LEU A 98 6.93 13.73 1.87
CA LEU A 98 5.58 13.78 2.42
C LEU A 98 4.93 15.15 2.17
N LYS A 99 5.64 16.25 2.40
CA LYS A 99 5.16 17.61 2.08
C LYS A 99 4.83 17.75 0.59
N ARG A 100 5.67 17.23 -0.30
CA ARG A 100 5.42 17.27 -1.75
C ARG A 100 4.15 16.50 -2.11
N LYS A 101 3.97 15.31 -1.53
CA LYS A 101 2.78 14.48 -1.75
C LYS A 101 1.52 15.14 -1.20
N ALA A 102 1.57 15.65 0.03
CA ALA A 102 0.48 16.43 0.62
C ALA A 102 0.11 17.61 -0.27
N ARG A 103 1.11 18.36 -0.76
CA ARG A 103 0.89 19.46 -1.70
C ARG A 103 0.24 19.00 -3.02
N GLN A 104 0.67 17.87 -3.59
CA GLN A 104 0.06 17.33 -4.81
C GLN A 104 -1.41 16.94 -4.59
N VAL A 105 -1.72 16.32 -3.45
CA VAL A 105 -3.09 15.98 -3.06
C VAL A 105 -3.94 17.25 -2.90
N GLU A 106 -3.43 18.26 -2.19
CA GLU A 106 -4.14 19.54 -2.01
C GLU A 106 -4.36 20.27 -3.34
N VAL A 107 -3.36 20.31 -4.22
CA VAL A 107 -3.50 20.92 -5.56
C VAL A 107 -4.55 20.17 -6.38
N ARG A 108 -4.53 18.83 -6.37
CA ARG A 108 -5.52 18.02 -7.08
C ARG A 108 -6.92 18.24 -6.52
N ARG A 109 -7.06 18.29 -5.19
CA ARG A 109 -8.31 18.55 -4.47
C ARG A 109 -8.86 19.93 -4.80
N ALA A 110 -8.04 20.98 -4.69
CA ALA A 110 -8.43 22.34 -5.04
C ALA A 110 -8.86 22.45 -6.51
N ARG A 111 -8.13 21.82 -7.43
CA ARG A 111 -8.48 21.80 -8.85
C ARG A 111 -9.85 21.18 -9.10
N ILE A 112 -10.08 19.95 -8.65
CA ILE A 112 -11.37 19.25 -8.84
C ILE A 112 -12.52 20.05 -8.25
N TYR A 113 -12.32 20.59 -7.04
CA TYR A 113 -13.35 21.39 -6.38
C TYR A 113 -13.67 22.66 -7.15
N LEU A 114 -12.66 23.46 -7.49
CA LEU A 114 -12.87 24.74 -8.16
C LEU A 114 -13.43 24.56 -9.57
N ASP A 115 -12.94 23.57 -10.33
CA ASP A 115 -13.44 23.25 -11.66
C ASP A 115 -14.95 22.91 -11.58
N SER A 116 -15.33 21.95 -10.74
CA SER A 116 -16.75 21.55 -10.56
C SER A 116 -17.62 22.68 -9.98
N TYR A 117 -17.08 23.49 -9.07
CA TYR A 117 -17.80 24.60 -8.47
C TYR A 117 -18.12 25.70 -9.49
N PHE A 118 -17.14 26.11 -10.30
CA PHE A 118 -17.36 27.14 -11.30
C PHE A 118 -18.19 26.65 -12.49
N GLU A 119 -18.03 25.38 -12.89
CA GLU A 119 -18.93 24.76 -13.88
C GLU A 119 -20.39 24.80 -13.41
N ALA A 120 -20.65 24.44 -12.16
CA ALA A 120 -21.99 24.45 -11.57
C ALA A 120 -22.58 25.87 -11.42
N LEU A 121 -21.73 26.87 -11.17
CA LEU A 121 -22.16 28.28 -11.11
C LEU A 121 -22.46 28.87 -12.49
N ALA A 122 -21.81 28.37 -13.53
CA ALA A 122 -22.02 28.81 -14.90
C ALA A 122 -23.34 28.25 -15.50
N GLU A 123 -23.94 27.22 -14.89
CA GLU A 123 -25.23 26.69 -15.30
C GLU A 123 -26.38 27.70 -15.09
N PRO A 124 -27.43 27.68 -15.93
CA PRO A 124 -28.63 28.49 -15.70
C PRO A 124 -29.25 28.14 -14.34
N PHE A 125 -29.51 29.14 -13.50
CA PHE A 125 -29.96 28.98 -12.10
C PHE A 125 -28.91 28.37 -11.14
N GLY A 126 -27.63 28.39 -11.53
CA GLY A 126 -26.52 28.04 -10.66
C GLY A 126 -26.54 28.87 -9.38
N ASN A 127 -26.53 28.20 -8.23
CA ASN A 127 -26.43 28.85 -6.93
C ASN A 127 -25.21 28.31 -6.16
N ARG A 128 -24.68 29.13 -5.25
CA ARG A 128 -23.44 28.82 -4.52
C ARG A 128 -23.53 27.56 -3.68
N GLU A 129 -24.71 27.26 -3.13
CA GLU A 129 -24.92 26.11 -2.26
C GLU A 129 -24.93 24.80 -3.05
N THR A 130 -25.68 24.74 -4.14
CA THR A 130 -25.74 23.61 -5.06
C THR A 130 -24.39 23.37 -5.73
N ALA A 131 -23.67 24.44 -6.11
CA ALA A 131 -22.33 24.34 -6.66
C ALA A 131 -21.33 23.75 -5.65
N ALA A 132 -21.35 24.21 -4.40
CA ALA A 132 -20.49 23.66 -3.34
C ALA A 132 -20.80 22.17 -3.06
N LYS A 133 -22.08 21.80 -3.03
CA LYS A 133 -22.51 20.39 -2.87
C LYS A 133 -22.02 19.50 -4.01
N LYS A 134 -22.14 19.96 -5.27
CA LYS A 134 -21.67 19.22 -6.46
C LYS A 134 -20.15 19.01 -6.40
N ALA A 135 -19.40 20.08 -6.14
CA ALA A 135 -17.95 20.04 -6.03
C ALA A 135 -17.46 19.10 -4.91
N ASN A 136 -18.08 19.13 -3.73
CA ASN A 136 -17.75 18.20 -2.66
C ASN A 136 -18.10 16.74 -2.99
N ASN A 137 -19.21 16.49 -3.70
CA ASN A 137 -19.54 15.14 -4.16
C ASN A 137 -18.53 14.62 -5.19
N ASP A 138 -18.01 15.48 -6.06
CA ASP A 138 -16.96 15.11 -7.02
C ASP A 138 -15.62 14.81 -6.33
N LEU A 139 -15.29 15.52 -5.23
CA LEU A 139 -14.18 15.14 -4.36
C LEU A 139 -14.37 13.76 -3.76
N THR A 140 -15.56 13.46 -3.21
CA THR A 140 -15.89 12.13 -2.68
C THR A 140 -15.73 11.05 -3.76
N ARG A 141 -16.25 11.28 -4.98
CA ARG A 141 -16.09 10.35 -6.12
C ARG A 141 -14.63 10.16 -6.52
N ALA A 142 -13.81 11.18 -6.38
CA ALA A 142 -12.37 11.13 -6.64
C ALA A 142 -11.56 10.49 -5.50
N GLY A 143 -12.20 10.08 -4.39
CA GLY A 143 -11.55 9.53 -3.21
C GLY A 143 -10.75 10.57 -2.41
N LEU A 144 -11.12 11.85 -2.50
CA LEU A 144 -10.48 12.97 -1.82
C LEU A 144 -11.38 13.51 -0.70
N ARG A 145 -10.75 14.09 0.34
CA ARG A 145 -11.47 14.71 1.46
C ARG A 145 -12.28 15.92 0.98
N ARG A 146 -13.53 16.04 1.40
CA ARG A 146 -14.40 17.19 1.09
C ARG A 146 -13.92 18.47 1.78
N PHE A 147 -14.27 19.65 1.27
CA PHE A 147 -13.94 20.93 1.91
C PHE A 147 -14.93 21.35 3.00
N ASP A 148 -16.15 20.83 2.96
CA ASP A 148 -17.18 21.11 3.98
C ASP A 148 -16.96 20.32 5.28
N GLU A 149 -15.89 19.52 5.36
CA GLU A 149 -15.56 18.64 6.50
C GLU A 149 -16.70 17.72 6.94
N ALA A 150 -17.74 17.60 6.11
CA ALA A 150 -18.78 16.61 6.28
C ALA A 150 -18.11 15.27 6.02
N ASP A 151 -17.73 14.57 7.09
CA ASP A 151 -17.28 13.20 6.99
C ASP A 151 -18.37 12.43 6.25
N THR A 152 -18.06 11.99 5.03
CA THR A 152 -18.75 10.84 4.46
C THR A 152 -18.31 9.65 5.30
N LEU A 153 -18.92 9.53 6.47
CA LEU A 153 -18.77 8.44 7.41
C LEU A 153 -18.98 7.14 6.62
N PRO A 154 -17.94 6.29 6.48
CA PRO A 154 -18.16 4.92 6.06
C PRO A 154 -19.08 4.20 7.06
N ASP A 155 -19.01 4.59 8.35
CA ASP A 155 -19.68 3.89 9.45
C ASP A 155 -21.21 3.93 9.41
N LYS A 156 -21.84 5.07 9.09
CA LYS A 156 -23.31 5.13 9.04
C LYS A 156 -23.90 4.37 7.85
N GLN A 157 -23.14 4.27 6.77
CA GLN A 157 -23.51 3.48 5.61
C GLN A 157 -23.42 1.98 5.93
N LEU A 158 -22.39 1.58 6.67
CA LEU A 158 -22.22 0.22 7.21
C LEU A 158 -23.34 -0.19 8.19
N GLU A 159 -23.78 0.71 9.06
CA GLU A 159 -24.89 0.44 10.01
C GLU A 159 -26.22 0.23 9.29
N ARG A 160 -26.59 1.12 8.38
CA ARG A 160 -27.83 0.97 7.59
C ARG A 160 -27.79 -0.28 6.71
N ASP A 161 -26.66 -0.55 6.07
CA ASP A 161 -26.51 -1.76 5.25
C ASP A 161 -26.60 -3.04 6.10
N ARG A 162 -26.17 -2.98 7.36
CA ARG A 162 -26.33 -4.07 8.33
C ARG A 162 -27.80 -4.25 8.74
N GLU A 163 -28.49 -3.18 9.10
CA GLU A 163 -29.91 -3.23 9.46
C GLU A 163 -30.77 -3.75 8.31
N VAL A 164 -30.52 -3.30 7.08
CA VAL A 164 -31.23 -3.79 5.88
C VAL A 164 -30.98 -5.28 5.68
N ARG A 165 -29.74 -5.75 5.81
CA ARG A 165 -29.43 -7.18 5.72
C ARG A 165 -30.09 -8.00 6.82
N GLU A 166 -30.17 -7.47 8.04
CA GLU A 166 -30.85 -8.15 9.15
C GLU A 166 -32.36 -8.26 8.88
N MET A 167 -33.01 -7.20 8.39
CA MET A 167 -34.41 -7.24 7.97
C MET A 167 -34.66 -8.21 6.80
N GLU A 168 -33.79 -8.21 5.79
CA GLU A 168 -33.88 -9.15 4.66
C GLU A 168 -33.78 -10.60 5.13
N LEU A 169 -32.88 -10.89 6.07
CA LEU A 169 -32.74 -12.22 6.66
C LEU A 169 -33.98 -12.65 7.43
N ASP A 170 -34.60 -11.75 8.18
CA ASP A 170 -35.79 -12.06 8.95
C ASP A 170 -37.02 -12.27 8.05
N ILE A 171 -37.19 -11.47 6.99
CA ILE A 171 -38.21 -11.70 5.96
C ILE A 171 -38.00 -13.07 5.30
N LEU A 172 -36.76 -13.40 4.93
CA LEU A 172 -36.44 -14.70 4.33
C LEU A 172 -36.67 -15.87 5.30
N ARG A 173 -36.51 -15.67 6.61
CA ARG A 173 -36.83 -16.69 7.63
C ARG A 173 -38.33 -16.89 7.76
N GLN A 174 -39.11 -15.81 7.79
CA GLN A 174 -40.58 -15.88 7.83
C GLN A 174 -41.13 -16.61 6.61
N ILE A 175 -40.68 -16.21 5.41
CA ILE A 175 -41.07 -16.86 4.15
C ILE A 175 -40.76 -18.36 4.18
N LYS A 176 -39.57 -18.76 4.66
CA LYS A 176 -39.22 -20.19 4.79
C LYS A 176 -40.04 -20.93 5.83
N SER A 177 -40.46 -20.27 6.92
CA SER A 177 -41.29 -20.90 7.94
C SER A 177 -42.74 -21.13 7.47
N GLU A 178 -43.18 -20.38 6.46
CA GLU A 178 -44.51 -20.50 5.85
C GLU A 178 -44.52 -21.46 4.64
N MET A 179 -43.35 -21.89 4.15
CA MET A 179 -43.24 -22.84 3.05
C MET A 179 -43.61 -24.26 3.47
N SER A 180 -44.28 -24.96 2.56
CA SER A 180 -44.53 -26.40 2.69
C SER A 180 -43.24 -27.22 2.53
N PRO A 181 -43.23 -28.48 3.00
CA PRO A 181 -42.06 -29.36 2.85
C PRO A 181 -41.59 -29.51 1.39
N ASP A 182 -42.53 -29.62 0.45
CA ASP A 182 -42.22 -29.77 -0.98
C ASP A 182 -41.58 -28.49 -1.56
N GLU A 183 -42.05 -27.31 -1.15
CA GLU A 183 -41.46 -26.02 -1.56
C GLU A 183 -40.06 -25.83 -0.97
N LEU A 184 -39.82 -26.32 0.25
CA LEU A 184 -38.50 -26.30 0.88
C LEU A 184 -37.51 -27.23 0.15
N GLU A 185 -37.95 -28.42 -0.27
CA GLU A 185 -37.14 -29.33 -1.08
C GLU A 185 -36.81 -28.72 -2.45
N GLN A 186 -37.78 -28.10 -3.13
CA GLN A 186 -37.54 -27.40 -4.40
C GLN A 186 -36.55 -26.24 -4.24
N LEU A 187 -36.66 -25.47 -3.15
CA LEU A 187 -35.74 -24.38 -2.85
C LEU A 187 -34.31 -24.87 -2.57
N GLN A 188 -34.16 -26.04 -1.94
CA GLN A 188 -32.85 -26.67 -1.73
C GLN A 188 -32.25 -27.14 -3.05
N LEU A 189 -33.05 -27.81 -3.90
CA LEU A 189 -32.61 -28.27 -5.22
C LEU A 189 -32.16 -27.10 -6.11
N LEU A 190 -32.90 -25.99 -6.11
CA LEU A 190 -32.53 -24.76 -6.82
C LEU A 190 -31.17 -24.21 -6.34
N LYS A 191 -30.95 -24.12 -5.03
CA LYS A 191 -29.68 -23.64 -4.48
C LYS A 191 -28.51 -24.53 -4.83
N GLU A 192 -28.70 -25.84 -4.82
CA GLU A 192 -27.66 -26.78 -5.24
C GLU A 192 -27.33 -26.63 -6.73
N HIS A 193 -28.35 -26.42 -7.57
CA HIS A 193 -28.17 -26.16 -8.99
C HIS A 193 -27.38 -24.86 -9.22
N GLU A 194 -27.80 -23.75 -8.62
CA GLU A 194 -27.12 -22.45 -8.71
C GLU A 194 -25.67 -22.54 -8.23
N LYS A 195 -25.41 -23.27 -7.15
CA LYS A 195 -24.04 -23.47 -6.64
C LYS A 195 -23.19 -24.27 -7.63
N ARG A 196 -23.73 -25.33 -8.22
CA ARG A 196 -23.04 -26.13 -9.24
C ARG A 196 -22.76 -25.31 -10.50
N GLU A 197 -23.70 -24.48 -10.94
CA GLU A 197 -23.50 -23.56 -12.06
C GLU A 197 -22.43 -22.51 -11.75
N ALA A 198 -22.48 -21.89 -10.57
CA ALA A 198 -21.48 -20.92 -10.15
C ALA A 198 -20.06 -21.52 -10.09
N GLU A 199 -19.93 -22.77 -9.61
CA GLU A 199 -18.67 -23.51 -9.61
C GLU A 199 -18.21 -23.88 -11.04
N PHE A 200 -19.14 -24.27 -11.90
CA PHE A 200 -18.87 -24.54 -13.32
C PHE A 200 -18.34 -23.29 -14.04
N TRP A 201 -18.99 -22.13 -13.88
CA TRP A 201 -18.56 -20.87 -14.47
C TRP A 201 -17.23 -20.37 -13.87
N LYS A 202 -17.00 -20.54 -12.56
CA LYS A 202 -15.69 -20.24 -11.94
C LYS A 202 -14.55 -21.10 -12.46
N ARG A 203 -14.81 -22.37 -12.79
CA ARG A 203 -13.80 -23.27 -13.39
C ARG A 203 -13.52 -22.95 -14.85
N ARG A 204 -14.51 -22.41 -15.57
CA ARG A 204 -14.42 -22.08 -17.01
C ARG A 204 -13.92 -20.66 -17.29
N GLY A 205 -13.96 -19.76 -16.28
CA GLY A 205 -13.42 -18.41 -16.32
C GLY A 205 -11.94 -18.29 -15.90
N LYS A 206 -11.17 -19.37 -16.00
CA LYS A 206 -9.69 -19.37 -15.91
C LYS A 206 -9.10 -19.62 -17.29
#